data_AF-A0A4V6RYK0-F1
#
_entry.id   AF-A0A4V6RYK0-F1
#
_cell.length_a   1.000
_cell.length_b   1.000
_cell.length_c   1.000
_cell.angle_alpha   90.00
_cell.angle_beta   90.00
_cell.angle_gamma   90.00
#
_symmetry.space_group_name_H-M   'P 1'
#
loop_
_entity.id
_entity.type
_entity.pdbx_description
1 polymer ?
#
loop_
_entity_poly.entity_id
_entity_poly.type
_entity_poly.pdbx_seq_one_letter_code
_entity_poly.pdbx_strand_id
1 'polypeptide(L)'
;MLQMLFTALKEDIAPRGQPKTIETEKNSTLEAYKDRINTFLLVATIIITVTFAAGITVPGGYDDSETHKGMALMVKKSAFQVFVIANALAMYSSIIVAVLLIWAQLGDLNLVLVSLTLASPLLGGALMMLAISFMTGVYLVVSNLNWLSYVILIMGLIFVLALSTLLILFFLPTSLNHRMLRYIFYYPFSLLVLISKKWC
;
A
#
# COMPACT_ATOMS: atom_id res chain seq x y z
N MET A 1 -10.06 68.85 -16.86
CA MET A 1 -9.37 68.39 -15.62
C MET A 1 -10.13 67.26 -14.94
N LEU A 2 -11.44 67.38 -14.67
CA LEU A 2 -12.24 66.32 -14.02
C LEU A 2 -12.27 64.97 -14.79
N GLN A 3 -12.35 64.99 -16.13
CA GLN A 3 -12.33 63.77 -16.94
C GLN A 3 -11.00 63.01 -16.85
N MET A 4 -9.88 63.71 -16.73
CA MET A 4 -8.56 63.08 -16.54
C MET A 4 -8.43 62.43 -15.16
N LEU A 5 -8.99 63.04 -14.11
CA LEU A 5 -8.99 62.48 -12.75
C LEU A 5 -9.88 61.23 -12.65
N PHE A 6 -11.03 61.22 -13.33
CA PHE A 6 -11.91 60.06 -13.37
C PHE A 6 -11.29 58.89 -14.15
N THR A 7 -10.52 59.19 -15.20
CA THR A 7 -9.78 58.19 -15.99
C THR A 7 -8.61 57.62 -15.19
N ALA A 8 -7.88 58.46 -14.44
CA ALA A 8 -6.79 58.01 -13.56
C ALA A 8 -7.29 57.17 -12.36
N LEU A 9 -8.44 57.50 -11.76
CA LEU A 9 -9.07 56.66 -10.73
C LEU A 9 -9.59 55.33 -11.29
N LYS A 10 -10.05 55.31 -12.54
CA LYS A 10 -10.47 54.07 -13.23
C LYS A 10 -9.29 53.12 -13.46
N GLU A 11 -8.08 53.64 -13.70
CA GLU A 11 -6.85 52.84 -13.83
C GLU A 11 -6.40 52.22 -12.51
N ASP A 12 -6.51 52.94 -11.39
CA ASP A 12 -6.09 52.42 -10.07
C ASP A 12 -7.16 51.49 -9.42
N ILE A 13 -8.42 51.59 -9.87
CA ILE A 13 -9.55 50.73 -9.44
C ILE A 13 -9.80 49.55 -10.40
N ALA A 14 -9.10 49.49 -11.54
CA ALA A 14 -9.01 48.25 -12.30
C ALA A 14 -8.21 47.25 -11.45
N PRO A 15 -8.71 46.02 -11.19
CA PRO A 15 -7.95 45.04 -10.42
C PRO A 15 -6.63 44.79 -11.17
N ARG A 16 -5.53 45.30 -10.60
CA ARG A 16 -4.17 45.08 -11.11
C ARG A 16 -4.02 43.59 -11.43
N GLY A 17 -3.55 43.29 -12.65
CA GLY A 17 -3.48 41.95 -13.24
C GLY A 17 -2.90 40.85 -12.35
N GLN A 18 -3.76 40.27 -11.50
CA GLN A 18 -3.57 39.03 -10.73
C GLN A 18 -4.71 37.99 -10.87
N PRO A 19 -5.61 37.97 -11.89
CA PRO A 19 -6.59 36.88 -11.99
C PRO A 19 -6.10 35.67 -12.80
N LYS A 20 -5.23 35.82 -13.81
CA LYS A 20 -4.87 34.68 -14.69
C LYS A 20 -3.81 33.75 -14.10
N THR A 21 -2.79 34.28 -13.43
CA THR A 21 -1.66 33.49 -12.92
C THR A 21 -2.03 32.67 -11.69
N ILE A 22 -2.78 33.24 -10.74
CA ILE A 22 -3.22 32.57 -9.50
C ILE A 22 -4.26 31.47 -9.80
N GLU A 23 -5.21 31.71 -10.71
CA GLU A 23 -6.20 30.69 -11.09
C GLU A 23 -5.56 29.52 -11.88
N THR A 24 -4.55 29.81 -12.70
CA THR A 24 -3.78 28.80 -13.44
C THR A 24 -2.80 28.02 -12.55
N GLU A 25 -2.29 28.62 -11.47
CA GLU A 25 -1.47 27.90 -10.49
C GLU A 25 -2.35 27.01 -9.58
N LYS A 26 -3.51 27.52 -9.15
CA LYS A 26 -4.46 26.77 -8.33
C LYS A 26 -5.10 25.60 -9.09
N ASN A 27 -5.40 25.76 -10.38
CA ASN A 27 -5.95 24.66 -11.17
C ASN A 27 -4.89 23.58 -11.45
N SER A 28 -3.65 23.94 -11.78
CA SER A 28 -2.58 22.98 -12.06
C SER A 28 -2.19 22.14 -10.83
N THR A 29 -2.14 22.74 -9.65
CA THR A 29 -1.86 22.03 -8.39
C THR A 29 -3.00 21.08 -8.02
N LEU A 30 -4.25 21.50 -8.19
CA LEU A 30 -5.44 20.67 -7.95
C LEU A 30 -5.50 19.47 -8.89
N GLU A 31 -5.19 19.64 -10.18
CA GLU A 31 -5.12 18.53 -11.14
C GLU A 31 -4.00 17.53 -10.77
N ALA A 32 -2.82 18.00 -10.35
CA ALA A 32 -1.73 17.13 -9.90
C ALA A 32 -2.10 16.28 -8.66
N TYR A 33 -2.92 16.81 -7.75
CA TYR A 33 -3.44 16.04 -6.61
C TYR A 33 -4.45 14.99 -7.02
N LYS A 34 -5.37 15.33 -7.92
CA LYS A 34 -6.35 14.39 -8.46
C LYS A 34 -5.68 13.21 -9.16
N ASP A 35 -4.64 13.47 -9.95
CA ASP A 35 -3.88 12.42 -10.64
C ASP A 35 -3.21 11.46 -9.66
N ARG A 36 -2.61 11.98 -8.58
CA ARG A 36 -2.02 11.15 -7.51
C ARG A 36 -3.07 10.31 -6.80
N ILE A 37 -4.20 10.92 -6.42
CA ILE A 37 -5.31 10.19 -5.80
C ILE A 37 -5.79 9.08 -6.72
N ASN A 38 -6.05 9.39 -8.00
CA ASN A 38 -6.54 8.40 -8.95
C ASN A 38 -5.57 7.23 -9.13
N THR A 39 -4.26 7.51 -9.15
CA THR A 39 -3.22 6.48 -9.22
C THR A 39 -3.23 5.58 -7.99
N PHE A 40 -3.29 6.14 -6.79
CA PHE A 40 -3.35 5.35 -5.55
C PHE A 40 -4.66 4.59 -5.40
N LEU A 41 -5.77 5.18 -5.81
CA LEU A 41 -7.08 4.53 -5.84
C LEU A 41 -7.05 3.33 -6.78
N LEU A 42 -6.49 3.49 -7.98
CA LEU A 42 -6.30 2.42 -8.94
C LEU A 42 -5.48 1.27 -8.33
N VAL A 43 -4.33 1.57 -7.71
CA VAL A 43 -3.49 0.54 -7.07
C VAL A 43 -4.25 -0.17 -5.94
N ALA A 44 -4.99 0.57 -5.11
CA ALA A 44 -5.82 0.00 -4.04
C ALA A 44 -6.91 -0.92 -4.61
N THR A 45 -7.61 -0.50 -5.66
CA THR A 45 -8.62 -1.33 -6.34
C THR A 45 -8.00 -2.60 -6.92
N ILE A 46 -6.81 -2.52 -7.54
CA ILE A 46 -6.10 -3.71 -8.02
C ILE A 46 -5.83 -4.67 -6.86
N ILE A 47 -5.30 -4.20 -5.72
CA ILE A 47 -5.05 -5.05 -4.55
C ILE A 47 -6.35 -5.71 -4.06
N ILE A 48 -7.45 -4.96 -3.98
CA ILE A 48 -8.76 -5.50 -3.59
C ILE A 48 -9.17 -6.62 -4.54
N THR A 49 -9.11 -6.41 -5.86
CA THR A 49 -9.51 -7.42 -6.84
C THR A 49 -8.63 -8.68 -6.77
N VAL A 50 -7.31 -8.52 -6.65
CA VAL A 50 -6.38 -9.65 -6.57
C VAL A 50 -6.58 -10.45 -5.28
N THR A 51 -6.73 -9.77 -4.14
CA THR A 51 -6.98 -10.44 -2.85
C THR A 51 -8.34 -11.11 -2.79
N PHE A 52 -9.37 -10.48 -3.36
CA PHE A 52 -10.69 -11.08 -3.48
C PHE A 52 -10.65 -12.34 -4.36
N ALA A 53 -10.03 -12.25 -5.54
CA ALA A 53 -9.82 -13.40 -6.42
C ALA A 53 -9.02 -14.50 -5.71
N ALA A 54 -7.93 -14.16 -5.03
CA ALA A 54 -7.13 -15.12 -4.28
C ALA A 54 -7.95 -15.79 -3.16
N GLY A 55 -8.85 -15.05 -2.49
CA GLY A 55 -9.71 -15.55 -1.43
C GLY A 55 -10.78 -16.53 -1.90
N ILE A 56 -11.31 -16.39 -3.11
CA ILE A 56 -12.29 -17.34 -3.68
C ILE A 56 -11.64 -18.52 -4.40
N THR A 57 -10.38 -18.38 -4.83
CA THR A 57 -9.68 -19.38 -5.65
C THR A 57 -8.71 -20.23 -4.83
N VAL A 58 -8.91 -20.34 -3.52
CA VAL A 58 -7.96 -21.04 -2.64
C VAL A 58 -8.00 -22.55 -2.93
N PRO A 59 -6.89 -23.15 -3.37
CA PRO A 59 -6.84 -24.59 -3.61
C PRO A 59 -6.85 -25.28 -2.26
N GLY A 60 -7.98 -25.87 -1.90
CA GLY A 60 -8.15 -26.61 -0.65
C GLY A 60 -9.06 -27.79 -0.91
N GLY A 61 -8.47 -28.92 -1.26
CA GLY A 61 -9.21 -30.18 -1.25
C GLY A 61 -9.78 -30.43 0.14
N TYR A 62 -10.94 -31.07 0.21
CA TYR A 62 -11.53 -31.48 1.47
C TYR A 62 -10.82 -32.75 1.97
N ASP A 63 -10.63 -32.83 3.28
CA ASP A 63 -10.18 -34.04 3.96
C ASP A 63 -11.33 -35.07 3.85
N ASP A 64 -11.06 -36.19 3.18
CA ASP A 64 -12.00 -37.30 2.99
C ASP A 64 -11.92 -38.34 4.12
N SER A 65 -11.10 -38.12 5.15
CA SER A 65 -11.02 -39.02 6.31
C SER A 65 -12.28 -38.98 7.17
N GLU A 66 -12.73 -40.14 7.66
CA GLU A 66 -13.98 -40.27 8.45
C GLU A 66 -14.03 -39.39 9.71
N THR A 67 -12.87 -38.98 10.24
CA THR A 67 -12.74 -38.16 11.46
C THR A 67 -12.72 -36.65 11.20
N HIS A 68 -12.40 -36.20 9.97
CA HIS A 68 -12.27 -34.78 9.62
C HIS A 68 -13.02 -34.41 8.32
N LYS A 69 -13.99 -35.24 7.94
CA LYS A 69 -14.73 -35.17 6.69
C LYS A 69 -15.29 -33.76 6.46
N GLY A 70 -14.88 -33.12 5.37
CA GLY A 70 -15.33 -31.77 5.01
C GLY A 70 -14.49 -30.61 5.59
N MET A 71 -13.37 -30.88 6.25
CA MET A 71 -12.39 -29.86 6.63
C MET A 71 -11.39 -29.68 5.48
N ALA A 72 -11.07 -28.45 5.07
CA ALA A 72 -10.07 -28.26 4.01
C ALA A 72 -8.70 -28.80 4.48
N LEU A 73 -8.11 -29.73 3.71
CA LEU A 73 -6.87 -30.46 4.00
C LEU A 73 -5.71 -29.53 4.38
N MET A 74 -5.75 -28.29 3.86
CA MET A 74 -4.73 -27.28 4.09
C MET A 74 -4.96 -26.40 5.33
N VAL A 75 -6.17 -26.37 5.94
CA VAL A 75 -6.48 -25.50 7.10
C VAL A 75 -5.61 -25.80 8.32
N LYS A 76 -5.18 -27.05 8.47
CA LYS A 76 -4.26 -27.48 9.55
C LYS A 76 -2.83 -26.98 9.35
N LYS A 77 -2.44 -26.54 8.14
CA LYS A 77 -1.11 -25.98 7.89
C LYS A 77 -1.09 -24.52 8.32
N SER A 78 -0.15 -24.16 9.20
CA SER A 78 0.07 -22.78 9.66
C SER A 78 0.20 -21.78 8.51
N ALA A 79 0.79 -22.20 7.39
CA ALA A 79 0.88 -21.39 6.17
C ALA A 79 -0.51 -20.99 5.62
N PHE A 80 -1.52 -21.86 5.67
CA PHE A 80 -2.87 -21.51 5.19
C PHE A 80 -3.52 -20.42 6.03
N GLN A 81 -3.37 -20.50 7.36
CA GLN A 81 -3.87 -19.47 8.25
C GLN A 81 -3.20 -18.12 8.00
N VAL A 82 -1.87 -18.12 7.84
CA VAL A 82 -1.11 -16.92 7.50
C VAL A 82 -1.53 -16.35 6.14
N PHE A 83 -1.74 -17.20 5.13
CA PHE A 83 -2.23 -16.81 3.82
C PHE A 83 -3.56 -16.07 3.92
N VAL A 84 -4.56 -16.67 4.57
CA VAL A 84 -5.92 -16.10 4.68
C VAL A 84 -5.91 -14.79 5.48
N ILE A 85 -5.21 -14.76 6.61
CA ILE A 85 -5.11 -13.57 7.46
C ILE A 85 -4.41 -12.43 6.73
N ALA A 86 -3.27 -12.69 6.08
CA ALA A 86 -2.54 -11.69 5.32
C ALA A 86 -3.35 -11.19 4.11
N ASN A 87 -4.06 -12.09 3.41
CA ASN A 87 -4.92 -11.74 2.28
C ASN A 87 -6.07 -10.82 2.72
N ALA A 88 -6.74 -11.15 3.83
CA ALA A 88 -7.82 -10.35 4.39
C ALA A 88 -7.33 -8.98 4.88
N LEU A 89 -6.17 -8.94 5.56
CA LEU A 89 -5.55 -7.69 6.00
C LEU A 89 -5.23 -6.78 4.81
N ALA A 90 -4.63 -7.32 3.74
CA ALA A 90 -4.33 -6.57 2.52
C ALA A 90 -5.59 -6.02 1.85
N MET A 91 -6.66 -6.81 1.81
CA MET A 91 -7.95 -6.40 1.26
C MET A 91 -8.57 -5.27 2.09
N TYR A 92 -8.70 -5.44 3.40
CA TYR A 92 -9.30 -4.44 4.29
C TYR A 92 -8.50 -3.14 4.33
N SER A 93 -7.17 -3.21 4.40
CA SER A 93 -6.34 -2.00 4.34
C SER A 93 -6.53 -1.25 3.02
N SER A 94 -6.66 -1.96 1.90
CA SER A 94 -6.88 -1.34 0.59
C SER A 94 -8.28 -0.73 0.45
N ILE A 95 -9.31 -1.35 1.04
CA ILE A 95 -10.65 -0.78 1.10
C ILE A 95 -10.64 0.52 1.91
N ILE A 96 -9.99 0.53 3.07
CA ILE A 96 -9.85 1.75 3.89
C ILE A 96 -9.16 2.85 3.09
N VAL A 97 -8.06 2.53 2.39
CA VAL A 97 -7.37 3.49 1.50
C VAL A 97 -8.32 4.01 0.43
N ALA A 98 -9.04 3.13 -0.27
CA ALA A 98 -9.96 3.53 -1.33
C ALA A 98 -11.05 4.47 -0.80
N VAL A 99 -11.64 4.18 0.37
CA VAL A 99 -12.64 5.04 1.02
C VAL A 99 -12.05 6.39 1.43
N LEU A 100 -10.85 6.40 2.02
CA LEU A 100 -10.15 7.65 2.38
C LEU A 100 -9.87 8.52 1.15
N LEU A 101 -9.51 7.92 0.03
CA LEU A 101 -9.24 8.61 -1.23
C LEU A 101 -10.50 9.13 -1.90
N ILE A 102 -11.59 8.36 -1.88
CA ILE A 102 -12.89 8.82 -2.38
C ILE A 102 -13.36 10.02 -1.54
N TRP A 103 -13.25 9.92 -0.21
CA TRP A 103 -13.60 11.04 0.68
C TRP A 103 -12.71 12.27 0.44
N ALA A 104 -11.42 12.06 0.20
CA ALA A 104 -10.48 13.13 -0.16
C ALA A 104 -10.95 13.88 -1.42
N GLN A 105 -11.49 13.16 -2.41
CA GLN A 105 -11.95 13.75 -3.67
C GLN A 105 -13.21 14.60 -3.51
N LEU A 106 -14.02 14.36 -2.47
CA LEU A 106 -15.21 15.14 -2.12
C LEU A 106 -14.91 16.32 -1.17
N GLY A 107 -13.77 16.31 -0.48
CA GLY A 107 -13.38 17.30 0.52
C GLY A 107 -12.53 18.46 -0.03
N ASP A 108 -12.25 19.44 0.83
CA ASP A 108 -11.35 20.56 0.53
C ASP A 108 -9.88 20.10 0.32
N LEU A 109 -9.07 20.98 -0.28
CA LEU A 109 -7.63 20.76 -0.56
C LEU A 109 -6.81 20.34 0.67
N ASN A 110 -7.14 20.86 1.86
CA ASN A 110 -6.45 20.48 3.10
C ASN A 110 -6.77 19.03 3.51
N LEU A 111 -8.00 18.58 3.25
CA LEU A 111 -8.43 17.21 3.55
C LEU A 111 -7.77 16.22 2.59
N VAL A 112 -7.58 16.62 1.33
CA VAL A 112 -6.83 15.84 0.32
C VAL A 112 -5.41 15.52 0.78
N LEU A 113 -4.68 16.53 1.27
CA LEU A 113 -3.30 16.36 1.71
C LEU A 113 -3.18 15.42 2.91
N VAL A 114 -4.07 15.56 3.89
CA VAL A 114 -4.09 14.70 5.09
C VAL A 114 -4.43 13.27 4.69
N SER A 115 -5.47 13.07 3.88
CA SER A 115 -5.87 11.75 3.41
C SER A 115 -4.78 11.08 2.57
N LEU A 116 -4.10 11.81 1.69
CA LEU A 116 -3.02 11.25 0.86
C LEU A 116 -1.80 10.83 1.72
N THR A 117 -1.49 11.63 2.74
CA THR A 117 -0.42 11.34 3.69
C THR A 117 -0.73 10.10 4.53
N LEU A 118 -1.99 9.88 4.90
CA LEU A 118 -2.43 8.67 5.62
C LEU A 118 -2.64 7.46 4.71
N ALA A 119 -3.03 7.67 3.46
CA ALA A 119 -3.25 6.60 2.50
C ALA A 119 -1.96 5.95 2.01
N SER A 120 -0.91 6.74 1.81
CA SER A 120 0.40 6.22 1.39
C SER A 120 0.99 5.12 2.30
N PRO A 121 1.04 5.27 3.65
CA PRO A 121 1.47 4.20 4.57
C PRO A 121 0.61 2.96 4.45
N LEU A 122 -0.71 3.15 4.48
CA LEU A 122 -1.66 2.06 4.48
C LEU A 122 -1.59 1.27 3.18
N LEU A 123 -1.45 1.96 2.05
CA LEU A 123 -1.32 1.33 0.74
C LEU A 123 0.00 0.54 0.63
N GLY A 124 1.10 1.11 1.15
CA GLY A 124 2.37 0.39 1.25
C GLY A 124 2.29 -0.84 2.16
N GLY A 125 1.62 -0.72 3.31
CA GLY A 125 1.34 -1.84 4.20
C GLY A 125 0.48 -2.92 3.53
N ALA A 126 -0.53 -2.51 2.76
CA ALA A 126 -1.38 -3.42 1.99
C ALA A 126 -0.58 -4.22 0.96
N LEU A 127 0.32 -3.55 0.22
CA LEU A 127 1.23 -4.20 -0.73
C LEU A 127 2.15 -5.21 -0.04
N MET A 128 2.65 -4.88 1.16
CA MET A 128 3.51 -5.78 1.92
C MET A 128 2.75 -7.03 2.40
N MET A 129 1.52 -6.85 2.89
CA MET A 129 0.65 -7.96 3.28
C MET A 129 0.25 -8.82 2.07
N LEU A 130 -0.03 -8.20 0.93
CA LEU A 130 -0.30 -8.91 -0.33
C LEU A 130 0.90 -9.76 -0.76
N ALA A 131 2.12 -9.23 -0.67
CA ALA A 131 3.34 -9.98 -1.00
C ALA A 131 3.55 -11.18 -0.05
N ILE A 132 3.31 -11.01 1.25
CA ILE A 132 3.36 -12.10 2.24
C ILE A 132 2.31 -13.17 1.94
N SER A 133 1.08 -12.74 1.62
CA SER A 133 0.00 -13.63 1.23
C SER A 133 0.40 -14.43 -0.01
N PHE A 134 0.87 -13.77 -1.07
CA PHE A 134 1.31 -14.45 -2.29
C PHE A 134 2.43 -15.46 -2.02
N MET A 135 3.45 -15.09 -1.26
CA MET A 135 4.56 -15.99 -0.88
C MET A 135 4.04 -17.24 -0.16
N THR A 136 3.12 -17.05 0.78
CA THR A 136 2.55 -18.14 1.57
C THR A 136 1.60 -19.02 0.75
N GLY A 137 0.84 -18.41 -0.16
CA GLY A 137 -0.05 -19.10 -1.11
C GLY A 137 0.74 -20.00 -2.05
N VAL A 138 1.83 -19.49 -2.63
CA VAL A 138 2.69 -20.31 -3.50
C VAL A 138 3.40 -21.40 -2.70
N TYR A 139 3.87 -21.11 -1.48
CA TYR A 139 4.45 -22.14 -0.60
C TYR A 139 3.46 -23.28 -0.31
N LEU A 140 2.18 -22.97 -0.09
CA LEU A 140 1.15 -24.00 0.11
C LEU A 140 1.05 -24.94 -1.09
N VAL A 141 0.96 -24.38 -2.31
CA VAL A 141 0.86 -25.13 -3.56
C VAL A 141 2.10 -25.98 -3.83
N VAL A 142 3.28 -25.44 -3.53
CA VAL A 142 4.58 -26.04 -3.88
C VAL A 142 5.18 -26.89 -2.73
N SER A 143 4.50 -26.98 -1.58
CA SER A 143 5.03 -27.63 -0.37
C SER A 143 5.47 -29.10 -0.51
N ASN A 144 5.09 -29.78 -1.59
CA ASN A 144 5.54 -31.16 -1.89
C ASN A 144 6.93 -31.23 -2.55
N LEU A 145 7.43 -30.11 -3.12
CA LEU A 145 8.74 -30.02 -3.77
C LEU A 145 9.66 -29.08 -2.99
N ASN A 146 10.54 -29.65 -2.16
CA ASN A 146 11.39 -28.89 -1.24
C ASN A 146 12.29 -27.88 -1.97
N TRP A 147 12.94 -28.27 -3.08
CA TRP A 147 13.81 -27.37 -3.86
C TRP A 147 13.08 -26.13 -4.36
N LEU A 148 11.90 -26.31 -4.96
CA LEU A 148 11.12 -25.22 -5.55
C LEU A 148 10.56 -24.29 -4.47
N SER A 149 10.14 -24.85 -3.32
CA SER A 149 9.71 -24.06 -2.16
C SER A 149 10.83 -23.13 -1.65
N TYR A 150 12.07 -23.63 -1.51
CA TYR A 150 13.19 -22.80 -1.04
C TYR A 150 13.51 -21.65 -1.99
N VAL A 151 13.54 -21.91 -3.31
CA VAL A 151 13.81 -20.87 -4.32
C VAL A 151 12.77 -19.76 -4.25
N ILE A 152 11.48 -20.12 -4.17
CA ILE A 152 10.38 -19.16 -4.12
C ILE A 152 10.39 -18.36 -2.81
N LEU A 153 10.69 -19.00 -1.68
CA LEU A 153 10.83 -18.30 -0.40
C LEU A 153 11.99 -17.30 -0.41
N ILE A 154 13.14 -17.65 -0.98
CA ILE A 154 14.29 -16.74 -1.07
C ILE A 154 13.96 -15.54 -1.97
N MET A 155 13.37 -15.78 -3.15
CA MET A 155 12.94 -14.72 -4.05
C MET A 155 11.88 -13.80 -3.42
N GLY A 156 10.89 -14.39 -2.75
CA GLY A 156 9.85 -13.65 -2.03
C GLY A 156 10.40 -12.83 -0.88
N LEU A 157 11.33 -13.38 -0.10
CA LEU A 157 11.99 -12.67 1.00
C LEU A 157 12.77 -11.45 0.50
N ILE A 158 13.54 -11.60 -0.57
CA ILE A 158 14.28 -10.48 -1.19
C ILE A 158 13.30 -9.40 -1.64
N PHE A 159 12.19 -9.77 -2.27
CA PHE A 159 11.17 -8.83 -2.73
C PHE A 159 10.49 -8.08 -1.57
N VAL A 160 10.10 -8.79 -0.50
CA VAL A 160 9.52 -8.17 0.70
C VAL A 160 10.51 -7.24 1.39
N LEU A 161 11.79 -7.62 1.49
CA LEU A 161 12.83 -6.75 2.03
C LEU A 161 13.00 -5.49 1.17
N ALA A 162 13.04 -5.64 -0.16
CA ALA A 162 13.12 -4.50 -1.08
C ALA A 162 11.92 -3.55 -0.92
N LEU A 163 10.69 -4.09 -0.91
CA LEU A 163 9.48 -3.29 -0.66
C LEU A 163 9.50 -2.60 0.70
N SER A 164 9.95 -3.31 1.75
CA SER A 164 10.08 -2.74 3.08
C SER A 164 11.08 -1.58 3.10
N THR A 165 12.24 -1.73 2.45
CA THR A 165 13.21 -0.63 2.33
C THR A 165 12.68 0.57 1.55
N LEU A 166 11.91 0.35 0.47
CA LEU A 166 11.28 1.42 -0.31
C LEU A 166 10.20 2.14 0.49
N LEU A 167 9.35 1.39 1.21
CA LEU A 167 8.33 1.95 2.08
C LEU A 167 8.99 2.79 3.17
N ILE A 168 10.01 2.25 3.83
CA ILE A 168 10.78 2.94 4.86
C ILE A 168 11.47 4.18 4.30
N LEU A 169 12.09 4.12 3.11
CA LEU A 169 12.70 5.28 2.45
C LEU A 169 11.67 6.35 2.10
N PHE A 170 10.43 5.98 1.77
CA PHE A 170 9.35 6.91 1.51
C PHE A 170 8.76 7.52 2.79
N PHE A 171 8.79 6.77 3.91
CA PHE A 171 8.45 7.24 5.26
C PHE A 171 9.52 8.10 5.92
N LEU A 172 10.80 7.83 5.64
CA LEU A 172 11.94 8.51 6.25
C LEU A 172 12.11 10.01 5.94
N PRO A 173 11.78 10.58 4.77
CA PRO A 173 11.96 12.00 4.52
C PRO A 173 11.18 12.89 5.50
N THR A 174 10.18 12.35 6.20
CA THR A 174 9.36 13.06 7.20
C THR A 174 9.74 12.79 8.66
N SER A 175 10.60 11.83 9.01
CA SER A 175 10.93 11.56 10.43
C SER A 175 12.38 11.13 10.67
N LEU A 176 13.15 12.03 11.30
CA LEU A 176 14.53 11.87 11.76
C LEU A 176 14.70 10.68 12.73
N ASN A 177 15.66 9.77 12.46
CA ASN A 177 16.81 9.43 13.34
C ASN A 177 17.48 8.09 12.93
N HIS A 178 18.71 8.18 12.41
CA HIS A 178 19.43 7.16 11.62
C HIS A 178 19.98 5.93 12.42
N ARG A 179 19.82 5.88 13.75
CA ARG A 179 20.41 4.81 14.62
C ARG A 179 19.45 3.68 15.02
N MET A 180 18.18 3.97 15.27
CA MET A 180 17.21 2.95 15.73
C MET A 180 16.73 2.04 14.58
N LEU A 181 16.68 2.58 13.37
CA LEU A 181 16.26 1.89 12.15
C LEU A 181 17.16 0.68 11.83
N ARG A 182 18.47 0.82 12.03
CA ARG A 182 19.44 -0.25 11.77
C ARG A 182 19.29 -1.41 12.75
N TYR A 183 18.81 -1.16 13.97
CA TYR A 183 18.71 -2.18 15.03
C TYR A 183 17.40 -2.99 14.91
N ILE A 184 16.29 -2.32 14.60
CA ILE A 184 14.97 -2.97 14.42
C ILE A 184 14.93 -3.81 13.13
N PHE A 185 15.58 -3.33 12.06
CA PHE A 185 15.64 -4.06 10.78
C PHE A 185 16.60 -5.27 10.81
N TYR A 186 17.64 -5.23 11.65
CA TYR A 186 18.63 -6.30 11.77
C TYR A 186 18.13 -7.49 12.60
N TYR A 187 17.20 -7.27 13.54
CA TYR A 187 16.69 -8.33 14.42
C TYR A 187 15.95 -9.49 13.70
N PRO A 188 15.00 -9.25 12.78
CA PRO A 188 14.32 -10.34 12.09
C PRO A 188 15.25 -11.07 11.10
N PHE A 189 16.16 -10.34 10.45
CA PHE A 189 17.17 -10.91 9.54
C PHE A 189 18.19 -11.80 10.28
N SER A 190 18.69 -11.33 11.42
CA SER A 190 19.62 -12.06 12.27
C SER A 190 18.95 -13.29 12.92
N LEU A 191 17.71 -13.18 13.38
CA LEU A 191 16.96 -14.29 13.99
C LEU A 191 16.68 -15.43 12.98
N LEU A 192 16.35 -15.10 11.73
CA LEU A 192 16.14 -16.08 10.64
C LEU A 192 17.42 -16.85 10.29
N VAL A 193 18.57 -16.16 10.23
CA VAL A 193 19.88 -16.79 9.97
C VAL A 193 20.33 -17.65 11.17
N LEU A 194 20.02 -17.23 12.40
CA LEU A 194 20.36 -17.97 13.62
C LEU A 194 19.52 -19.24 13.78
N ILE A 195 18.26 -19.22 13.32
CA ILE A 195 17.41 -20.42 13.22
C ILE A 195 17.93 -21.34 12.12
N SER A 196 18.31 -20.82 10.95
CA SER A 196 18.88 -21.63 9.85
C SER A 196 20.18 -22.34 10.24
N LYS A 197 20.99 -21.78 11.14
CA LYS A 197 22.22 -22.41 11.64
C LYS A 197 22.01 -23.41 12.76
N LYS A 198 20.83 -23.46 13.37
CA LYS A 198 20.53 -24.34 14.52
C LYS A 198 20.03 -25.73 14.10
N TRP A 199 19.79 -25.93 12.81
CA TRP A 199 19.30 -27.18 12.21
C TRP A 199 20.29 -27.79 11.20
N CYS A 200 21.53 -27.33 11.20
CA CYS A 200 22.67 -27.96 10.54
C CYS A 200 23.70 -28.35 11.62
#